data_AF-A0A8H1QYC3-F1
#
_entry.id   AF-A0A8H1QYC3-F1
#
_cell.length_a   1.000
_cell.length_b   1.000
_cell.length_c   1.000
_cell.angle_alpha   90.00
_cell.angle_beta   90.00
_cell.angle_gamma   90.00
#
_symmetry.space_group_name_H-M   'P 1'
#
loop_
_entity.id
_entity.type
_entity.pdbx_description
1 polymer ?
#
loop_
_entity_poly.entity_id
_entity_poly.type
_entity_poly.pdbx_seq_one_letter_code
_entity_poly.pdbx_strand_id
1 'polypeptide(L)'
;IDPLVGTRVDRVLHLDLVPGLAPLLLTEFGVPGELVPTSAFTKVLAELAPVTEELPAVEEPALLLGQYLSALDILTAEQEEDLHVRMLKGAAELGHTAVVFKPHPTAPARYTRSLEQEAERLGVELTVVDTPVLAEVLYQRMRPALVVGCFSTALLTASALYGLPVARVGTELLLERLAPYENSNRIPRS
;
A
#
# COMPACT_ATOMS: atom_id res chain seq x y z
N ILE A 1 12.98 -24.92 -1.09
CA ILE A 1 12.44 -25.24 0.26
C ILE A 1 12.90 -26.64 0.63
N ASP A 2 13.29 -26.89 1.89
CA ASP A 2 13.72 -28.23 2.34
C ASP A 2 12.58 -29.25 2.09
N PRO A 3 12.82 -30.39 1.42
CA PRO A 3 11.80 -31.40 1.16
C PRO A 3 11.05 -31.89 2.41
N LEU A 4 11.71 -31.94 3.57
CA LEU A 4 11.11 -32.31 4.86
C LEU A 4 10.14 -31.27 5.39
N VAL A 5 10.25 -30.01 4.95
CA VAL A 5 9.34 -28.92 5.29
C VAL A 5 8.20 -28.84 4.28
N GLY A 6 8.51 -28.91 2.98
CA GLY A 6 7.51 -28.78 1.91
C GLY A 6 6.44 -29.88 1.93
N THR A 7 6.83 -31.11 2.23
CA THR A 7 5.91 -32.26 2.32
C THR A 7 5.00 -32.28 3.55
N ARG A 8 5.23 -31.38 4.52
CA ARG A 8 4.44 -31.25 5.75
C ARG A 8 3.40 -30.13 5.71
N VAL A 9 3.36 -29.36 4.63
CA VAL A 9 2.38 -28.28 4.46
C VAL A 9 1.15 -28.83 3.79
N ASP A 10 -0.01 -28.74 4.45
CA ASP A 10 -1.25 -29.30 3.91
C ASP A 10 -1.94 -28.36 2.90
N ARG A 11 -1.74 -27.04 3.03
CA ARG A 11 -2.38 -26.01 2.19
C ARG A 11 -1.66 -24.66 2.26
N VAL A 12 -1.81 -23.87 1.20
CA VAL A 12 -1.39 -22.46 1.15
C VAL A 12 -2.62 -21.57 1.19
N LEU A 13 -2.79 -20.81 2.26
CA LEU A 13 -3.88 -19.83 2.37
C LEU A 13 -3.49 -18.54 1.66
N HIS A 14 -4.39 -18.00 0.82
CA HIS A 14 -4.16 -16.73 0.15
C HIS A 14 -5.42 -15.88 0.02
N LEU A 15 -5.22 -14.58 -0.19
CA LEU A 15 -6.28 -13.63 -0.51
C LEU A 15 -6.50 -13.55 -2.02
N ASP A 16 -7.72 -13.23 -2.43
CA ASP A 16 -8.09 -13.02 -3.84
C ASP A 16 -7.81 -11.56 -4.27
N LEU A 17 -6.57 -11.10 -4.11
CA LEU A 17 -6.17 -9.73 -4.47
C LEU A 17 -6.07 -9.50 -5.98
N VAL A 18 -5.83 -10.58 -6.73
CA VAL A 18 -5.80 -10.58 -8.19
C VAL A 18 -6.77 -11.67 -8.64
N PRO A 19 -7.94 -11.30 -9.21
CA PRO A 19 -8.97 -12.27 -9.56
C PRO A 19 -8.43 -13.39 -10.46
N GLY A 20 -8.64 -14.64 -10.04
CA GLY A 20 -8.23 -15.83 -10.79
C GLY A 20 -6.75 -16.18 -10.70
N LEU A 21 -5.98 -15.52 -9.82
CA LEU A 21 -4.59 -15.87 -9.55
C LEU A 21 -4.50 -17.22 -8.83
N ALA A 22 -3.78 -18.16 -9.44
CA ALA A 22 -3.38 -19.41 -8.79
C ALA A 22 -1.97 -19.28 -8.21
N PRO A 23 -1.78 -19.41 -6.88
CA PRO A 23 -0.45 -19.38 -6.28
C PRO A 23 0.41 -20.55 -6.79
N LEU A 24 1.66 -20.26 -7.15
CA LEU A 24 2.64 -21.30 -7.52
C LEU A 24 3.46 -21.82 -6.34
N LEU A 25 3.41 -21.13 -5.20
CA LEU A 25 4.15 -21.50 -3.99
C LEU A 25 3.76 -22.90 -3.52
N LEU A 26 4.75 -23.79 -3.34
CA LEU A 26 4.59 -25.17 -2.86
C LEU A 26 3.84 -26.12 -3.81
N THR A 27 3.58 -25.70 -5.06
CA THR A 27 2.95 -26.56 -6.06
C THR A 27 3.84 -27.77 -6.42
N GLU A 28 5.16 -27.65 -6.26
CA GLU A 28 6.12 -28.76 -6.46
C GLU A 28 5.95 -29.90 -5.46
N PHE A 29 5.28 -29.64 -4.33
CA PHE A 29 4.95 -30.64 -3.31
C PHE A 29 3.47 -31.09 -3.37
N GLY A 30 2.72 -30.64 -4.38
CA GLY A 30 1.29 -30.97 -4.52
C GLY A 30 0.39 -30.27 -3.50
N VAL A 31 0.87 -29.18 -2.88
CA VAL A 31 0.13 -28.45 -1.85
C VAL A 31 -0.93 -27.56 -2.52
N PRO A 32 -2.23 -27.72 -2.20
CA PRO A 32 -3.28 -26.89 -2.78
C PRO A 32 -3.27 -25.47 -2.21
N GLY A 33 -3.61 -24.50 -3.06
CA GLY A 33 -3.98 -23.14 -2.65
C GLY A 33 -5.45 -23.09 -2.21
N GLU A 34 -5.73 -22.45 -1.07
CA GLU A 34 -7.09 -22.25 -0.56
C GLU A 34 -7.33 -20.77 -0.27
N LEU A 35 -8.47 -20.27 -0.74
CA LEU A 35 -8.86 -18.87 -0.56
C LEU A 35 -9.33 -18.60 0.87
N VAL A 36 -8.79 -17.55 1.46
CA VAL A 36 -9.36 -16.95 2.68
C VAL A 36 -10.53 -16.07 2.25
N PRO A 37 -11.77 -16.31 2.76
CA PRO A 37 -12.91 -15.48 2.43
C PRO A 37 -12.65 -14.01 2.78
N THR A 38 -12.88 -13.10 1.82
CA THR A 38 -12.68 -11.66 2.00
C THR A 38 -13.39 -11.14 3.24
N SER A 39 -14.63 -11.56 3.47
CA SER A 39 -15.42 -11.16 4.64
C SER A 39 -14.80 -11.56 5.97
N ALA A 40 -14.15 -12.73 6.04
CA ALA A 40 -13.45 -13.19 7.24
C ALA A 40 -12.20 -12.33 7.49
N PHE A 41 -11.43 -12.05 6.43
CA PHE A 41 -10.25 -11.18 6.51
C PHE A 41 -10.60 -9.76 6.96
N THR A 42 -11.56 -9.11 6.28
CA THR A 42 -11.96 -7.73 6.60
C THR A 42 -12.57 -7.61 8.00
N LYS A 43 -13.23 -8.67 8.48
CA LYS A 43 -13.75 -8.72 9.86
C LYS A 43 -12.63 -8.69 10.89
N VAL A 44 -11.58 -9.50 10.71
CA VAL A 44 -10.41 -9.50 11.62
C VAL A 44 -9.74 -8.13 11.63
N LEU A 45 -9.58 -7.49 10.48
CA LEU A 45 -9.02 -6.15 10.41
C LEU A 45 -9.90 -5.10 11.11
N ALA A 46 -11.23 -5.26 11.06
CA ALA A 46 -12.15 -4.39 11.78
C ALA A 46 -12.03 -4.52 13.31
N GLU A 47 -11.55 -5.65 13.82
CA GLU A 47 -11.25 -5.84 15.24
C GLU A 47 -9.95 -5.13 15.67
N LEU A 48 -9.09 -4.75 14.72
CA LEU A 48 -7.88 -3.94 14.99
C LEU A 48 -8.18 -2.43 15.03
N ALA A 49 -9.27 -2.00 14.39
CA ALA A 49 -9.68 -0.60 14.31
C ALA A 49 -10.10 0.08 15.64
N PRO A 50 -10.57 -0.60 16.69
CA PRO A 50 -10.90 0.02 17.98
C PRO A 50 -9.67 0.43 18.79
N VAL A 51 -8.48 -0.08 18.47
CA VAL A 51 -7.22 0.24 19.19
C VAL A 51 -6.67 1.62 18.78
N THR A 52 -7.38 2.35 17.90
CA THR A 52 -6.89 3.58 17.27
C THR A 52 -7.86 4.75 17.47
N GLU A 53 -8.27 5.04 18.71
CA GLU A 53 -9.06 6.24 19.05
C GLU A 53 -8.35 7.56 18.70
N GLU A 54 -7.04 7.52 18.41
CA GLU A 54 -6.21 8.68 18.07
C GLU A 54 -6.17 9.01 16.56
N LEU A 55 -6.91 8.28 15.72
CA LEU A 55 -6.92 8.59 14.28
C LEU A 55 -7.72 9.87 14.00
N PRO A 56 -7.22 10.73 13.09
CA PRO A 56 -7.93 11.93 12.71
C PRO A 56 -9.25 11.59 12.03
N ALA A 57 -10.31 12.31 12.39
CA ALA A 57 -11.63 12.17 11.79
C ALA A 57 -11.69 12.98 10.48
N VAL A 58 -11.21 12.39 9.39
CA VAL A 58 -11.32 12.95 8.04
C VAL A 58 -12.23 12.04 7.22
N GLU A 59 -13.34 12.58 6.74
CA GLU A 59 -14.31 11.84 5.93
C GLU A 59 -13.90 11.85 4.45
N GLU A 60 -13.90 10.66 3.84
CA GLU A 60 -13.65 10.42 2.41
C GLU A 60 -12.42 11.16 1.81
N PRO A 61 -11.25 11.21 2.49
CA PRO A 61 -10.09 11.91 1.97
C PRO A 61 -9.51 11.22 0.73
N ALA A 62 -8.63 11.92 0.01
CA ALA A 62 -7.62 11.21 -0.78
C ALA A 62 -6.52 10.70 0.16
N LEU A 63 -6.27 9.39 0.15
CA LEU A 63 -5.27 8.73 0.99
C LEU A 63 -4.01 8.43 0.17
N LEU A 64 -2.92 9.12 0.48
CA LEU A 64 -1.61 8.92 -0.11
C LEU A 64 -0.82 7.91 0.72
N LEU A 65 -0.33 6.85 0.08
CA LEU A 65 0.48 5.82 0.72
C LEU A 65 1.96 6.03 0.37
N GLY A 66 2.73 6.43 1.36
CA GLY A 66 4.19 6.48 1.26
C GLY A 66 4.79 5.08 1.16
N GLN A 67 5.98 5.01 0.56
CA GLN A 67 6.73 3.77 0.39
C GLN A 67 8.14 3.94 1.00
N TYR A 68 9.02 2.97 0.75
CA TYR A 68 10.39 2.94 1.23
C TYR A 68 11.37 2.73 0.07
N LEU A 69 11.10 3.37 -1.07
CA LEU A 69 11.85 3.21 -2.32
C LEU A 69 13.30 3.65 -2.18
N SER A 70 13.58 4.68 -1.39
CA SER A 70 14.95 5.07 -1.09
C SER A 70 15.68 4.04 -0.25
N ALA A 71 14.98 3.39 0.69
CA ALA A 71 15.57 2.34 1.53
C ALA A 71 15.82 1.03 0.74
N LEU A 72 15.20 0.90 -0.44
CA LEU A 72 15.44 -0.17 -1.39
C LEU A 72 16.51 0.19 -2.45
N ASP A 73 17.16 1.36 -2.33
CA ASP A 73 18.12 1.90 -3.31
C ASP A 73 17.56 2.05 -4.74
N ILE A 74 16.23 2.16 -4.88
CA ILE A 74 15.56 2.32 -6.18
C ILE A 74 15.52 3.80 -6.59
N LEU A 75 15.22 4.67 -5.62
CA LEU A 75 15.17 6.12 -5.77
C LEU A 75 16.14 6.78 -4.80
N THR A 76 16.58 7.99 -5.10
CA THR A 76 17.16 8.84 -4.06
C THR A 76 16.06 9.33 -3.11
N ALA A 77 16.45 9.79 -1.93
CA ALA A 77 15.53 10.43 -0.98
C ALA A 77 14.73 11.59 -1.62
N GLU A 78 15.41 12.45 -2.37
CA GLU A 78 14.80 13.58 -3.09
C GLU A 78 13.78 13.11 -4.15
N GLN A 79 14.10 12.06 -4.90
CA GLN A 79 13.17 11.49 -5.88
C GLN A 79 11.92 10.87 -5.24
N GLU A 80 12.07 10.31 -4.03
CA GLU A 80 10.93 9.80 -3.26
C GLU A 80 10.06 10.94 -2.68
N GLU A 81 10.67 12.04 -2.25
CA GLU A 81 9.94 13.26 -1.85
C GLU A 81 9.17 13.85 -3.05
N ASP A 82 9.81 14.00 -4.20
CA ASP A 82 9.18 14.45 -5.45
C ASP A 82 8.03 13.54 -5.88
N LEU A 83 8.15 12.23 -5.62
CA LEU A 83 7.09 11.27 -5.89
C LEU A 83 5.86 11.55 -5.01
N HIS A 84 6.03 11.78 -3.70
CA HIS A 84 4.92 12.14 -2.82
C HIS A 84 4.27 13.46 -3.22
N VAL A 85 5.06 14.47 -3.57
CA VAL A 85 4.57 15.76 -4.09
C VAL A 85 3.73 15.57 -5.36
N ARG A 86 4.17 14.71 -6.29
CA ARG A 86 3.38 14.40 -7.50
C ARG A 86 2.06 13.68 -7.18
N MET A 87 2.05 12.79 -6.19
CA MET A 87 0.82 12.15 -5.73
C MET A 87 -0.18 13.18 -5.19
N LEU A 88 0.29 14.11 -4.36
CA LEU A 88 -0.53 15.21 -3.82
C LEU A 88 -1.08 16.12 -4.93
N LYS A 89 -0.23 16.55 -5.86
CA LYS A 89 -0.66 17.35 -7.03
C LYS A 89 -1.74 16.65 -7.83
N GLY A 90 -1.55 15.36 -8.14
CA GLY A 90 -2.54 14.57 -8.86
C GLY A 90 -3.87 14.46 -8.11
N ALA A 91 -3.84 14.29 -6.79
CA ALA A 91 -5.07 14.30 -5.97
C ALA A 91 -5.77 15.67 -6.01
N ALA A 92 -5.01 16.77 -5.90
CA ALA A 92 -5.55 18.13 -5.98
C ALA A 92 -6.16 18.44 -7.37
N GLU A 93 -5.51 18.00 -8.45
CA GLU A 93 -6.00 18.14 -9.83
C GLU A 93 -7.32 17.38 -10.07
N LEU A 94 -7.54 16.29 -9.34
CA LEU A 94 -8.81 15.54 -9.33
C LEU A 94 -9.88 16.19 -8.43
N GLY A 95 -9.56 17.31 -7.77
CA GLY A 95 -10.49 18.09 -6.95
C GLY A 95 -10.50 17.71 -5.47
N HIS A 96 -9.57 16.87 -4.99
CA HIS A 96 -9.49 16.54 -3.57
C HIS A 96 -8.85 17.67 -2.77
N THR A 97 -9.55 18.15 -1.74
CA THR A 97 -9.09 19.22 -0.83
C THR A 97 -8.67 18.73 0.54
N ALA A 98 -9.09 17.52 0.94
CA ALA A 98 -8.67 16.86 2.16
C ALA A 98 -7.82 15.64 1.80
N VAL A 99 -6.57 15.62 2.26
CA VAL A 99 -5.60 14.59 1.95
C VAL A 99 -5.02 14.01 3.23
N VAL A 100 -5.00 12.69 3.32
CA VAL A 100 -4.31 11.96 4.38
C VAL A 100 -3.04 11.34 3.79
N PHE A 101 -1.88 11.62 4.37
CA PHE A 101 -0.63 10.96 4.03
C PHE A 101 -0.28 9.94 5.11
N LYS A 102 -0.12 8.68 4.70
CA LYS A 102 0.39 7.61 5.54
C LYS A 102 1.82 7.27 5.10
N PRO A 103 2.86 7.72 5.82
CA PRO A 103 4.23 7.34 5.51
C PRO A 103 4.46 5.83 5.72
N HIS A 104 5.50 5.30 5.08
CA HIS A 104 5.95 3.94 5.38
C HIS A 104 6.64 3.93 6.76
N PRO A 105 6.48 2.87 7.60
CA PRO A 105 7.07 2.83 8.95
C PRO A 105 8.60 2.99 9.00
N THR A 106 9.28 2.68 7.89
CA THR A 106 10.74 2.79 7.76
C THR A 106 11.18 4.03 6.97
N ALA A 107 10.25 4.89 6.55
CA ALA A 107 10.56 6.12 5.83
C ALA A 107 11.06 7.21 6.79
N PRO A 108 12.15 7.92 6.48
CA PRO A 108 12.61 9.06 7.25
C PRO A 108 11.55 10.16 7.42
N ALA A 109 11.41 10.70 8.64
CA ALA A 109 10.46 11.77 8.97
C ALA A 109 10.65 13.09 8.16
N ARG A 110 11.82 13.28 7.53
CA ARG A 110 12.11 14.46 6.69
C ARG A 110 11.20 14.58 5.46
N TYR A 111 10.60 13.47 5.02
CA TYR A 111 9.77 13.41 3.82
C TYR A 111 8.45 14.17 3.93
N THR A 112 8.05 14.53 5.14
CA THR A 112 6.76 15.18 5.40
C THR A 112 6.80 16.69 5.13
N ARG A 113 7.95 17.36 5.32
CA ARG A 113 8.02 18.83 5.26
C ARG A 113 7.79 19.39 3.86
N SER A 114 8.39 18.78 2.83
CA SER A 114 8.20 19.20 1.43
C SER A 114 6.75 18.97 0.98
N LEU A 115 6.13 17.90 1.46
CA LEU A 115 4.72 17.59 1.20
C LEU A 115 3.77 18.61 1.87
N GLU A 116 4.04 18.99 3.12
CA GLU A 116 3.27 20.01 3.85
C GLU A 116 3.31 21.37 3.15
N GLN A 117 4.51 21.82 2.75
CA GLN A 117 4.68 23.09 2.03
C GLN A 117 3.92 23.10 0.70
N GLU A 118 3.94 21.99 -0.02
CA GLU A 118 3.21 21.87 -1.27
C GLU A 118 1.69 21.83 -1.05
N ALA A 119 1.22 21.17 0.02
CA ALA A 119 -0.20 21.15 0.36
C ALA A 119 -0.71 22.56 0.66
N GLU A 120 0.04 23.34 1.44
CA GLU A 120 -0.28 24.75 1.71
C GLU A 120 -0.35 25.57 0.41
N ARG A 121 0.63 25.39 -0.49
CA ARG A 121 0.66 26.07 -1.80
C ARG A 121 -0.54 25.73 -2.67
N LEU A 122 -1.05 24.51 -2.58
CA LEU A 122 -2.21 24.02 -3.34
C LEU A 122 -3.54 24.31 -2.63
N GLY A 123 -3.53 24.81 -1.39
CA GLY A 123 -4.74 25.01 -0.58
C GLY A 123 -5.41 23.69 -0.17
N VAL A 124 -4.62 22.63 -0.01
CA VAL A 124 -5.08 21.29 0.40
C VAL A 124 -4.81 21.09 1.88
N GLU A 125 -5.81 20.62 2.62
CA GLU A 125 -5.67 20.21 4.02
C GLU A 125 -4.96 18.85 4.08
N LEU A 126 -3.69 18.87 4.49
CA LEU A 126 -2.88 17.67 4.66
C LEU A 126 -2.90 17.21 6.11
N THR A 127 -3.27 15.95 6.33
CA THR A 127 -3.15 15.26 7.61
C THR A 127 -2.17 14.10 7.50
N VAL A 128 -1.19 14.03 8.40
CA VAL A 128 -0.16 12.98 8.37
C VAL A 128 -0.45 11.96 9.47
N VAL A 129 -0.59 10.69 9.09
CA VAL A 129 -0.85 9.58 10.03
C VAL A 129 0.45 8.78 10.21
N ASP A 130 1.29 9.26 11.13
CA ASP A 130 2.60 8.65 11.46
C ASP A 130 2.51 7.57 12.56
N THR A 131 1.29 7.11 12.88
CA THR A 131 1.09 5.98 13.79
C THR A 131 1.26 4.66 13.05
N PRO A 132 1.70 3.58 13.73
CA PRO A 132 1.91 2.25 13.13
C PRO A 132 0.57 1.52 12.91
N VAL A 133 -0.38 2.17 12.26
CA VAL A 133 -1.67 1.61 11.87
C VAL A 133 -1.57 0.91 10.51
N LEU A 134 -2.39 -0.10 10.23
CA LEU A 134 -2.48 -0.69 8.89
C LEU A 134 -3.25 0.23 7.94
N ALA A 135 -2.94 0.19 6.64
CA ALA A 135 -3.68 0.99 5.65
C ALA A 135 -5.16 0.59 5.59
N GLU A 136 -5.44 -0.69 5.80
CA GLU A 136 -6.78 -1.27 5.80
C GLU A 136 -7.68 -0.74 6.91
N VAL A 137 -7.10 -0.34 8.05
CA VAL A 137 -7.86 0.33 9.12
C VAL A 137 -8.30 1.72 8.64
N LEU A 138 -7.44 2.44 7.90
CA LEU A 138 -7.82 3.72 7.30
C LEU A 138 -8.91 3.55 6.23
N TYR A 139 -8.86 2.47 5.44
CA TYR A 139 -9.91 2.15 4.46
C TYR A 139 -11.28 1.96 5.10
N GLN A 140 -11.33 1.30 6.26
CA GLN A 140 -12.56 1.08 7.01
C GLN A 140 -13.07 2.34 7.71
N ARG A 141 -12.17 3.09 8.33
CA ARG A 141 -12.53 4.26 9.16
C ARG A 141 -12.90 5.48 8.32
N MET A 142 -12.12 5.77 7.27
CA MET A 142 -12.23 7.02 6.51
C MET A 142 -12.98 6.84 5.19
N ARG A 143 -13.10 5.60 4.69
CA ARG A 143 -13.66 5.31 3.35
C ARG A 143 -13.10 6.26 2.27
N PRO A 144 -11.77 6.28 2.04
CA PRO A 144 -11.13 7.27 1.17
C PRO A 144 -11.80 7.37 -0.22
N ALA A 145 -12.03 8.58 -0.72
CA ALA A 145 -12.55 8.78 -2.07
C ALA A 145 -11.55 8.32 -3.15
N LEU A 146 -10.26 8.29 -2.81
CA LEU A 146 -9.17 7.82 -3.66
C LEU A 146 -8.01 7.30 -2.80
N VAL A 147 -7.38 6.19 -3.20
CA VAL A 147 -6.11 5.72 -2.62
C VAL A 147 -5.01 5.82 -3.65
N VAL A 148 -3.97 6.57 -3.36
CA VAL A 148 -2.84 6.84 -4.27
C VAL A 148 -1.57 6.21 -3.72
N GLY A 149 -0.79 5.57 -4.57
CA GLY A 149 0.53 5.05 -4.20
C GLY A 149 1.38 4.75 -5.43
N CYS A 150 2.58 4.22 -5.22
CA CYS A 150 3.44 3.81 -6.33
C CYS A 150 3.15 2.34 -6.71
N PHE A 151 3.46 1.38 -5.84
CA PHE A 151 3.36 -0.06 -6.16
C PHE A 151 3.02 -0.94 -4.95
N SER A 152 2.27 -0.40 -3.99
CA SER A 152 1.94 -1.11 -2.75
C SER A 152 0.87 -2.18 -2.95
N THR A 153 1.02 -3.34 -2.29
CA THR A 153 -0.06 -4.34 -2.13
C THR A 153 -1.32 -3.72 -1.53
N ALA A 154 -1.17 -2.68 -0.72
CA ALA A 154 -2.28 -1.94 -0.14
C ALA A 154 -3.22 -1.33 -1.21
N LEU A 155 -2.71 -0.99 -2.41
CA LEU A 155 -3.54 -0.56 -3.54
C LEU A 155 -4.42 -1.69 -4.08
N LEU A 156 -3.87 -2.92 -4.17
CA LEU A 156 -4.66 -4.08 -4.54
C LEU A 156 -5.70 -4.40 -3.47
N THR A 157 -5.33 -4.33 -2.19
CA THR A 157 -6.27 -4.51 -1.08
C THR A 157 -7.40 -3.48 -1.13
N ALA A 158 -7.08 -2.20 -1.32
CA ALA A 158 -8.07 -1.12 -1.42
C ALA A 158 -9.10 -1.38 -2.53
N SER A 159 -8.63 -1.76 -3.72
CA SER A 159 -9.49 -2.04 -4.87
C SER A 159 -10.28 -3.35 -4.71
N ALA A 160 -9.58 -4.47 -4.50
CA ALA A 160 -10.16 -5.81 -4.53
C ALA A 160 -11.02 -6.13 -3.31
N LEU A 161 -10.63 -5.67 -2.11
CA LEU A 161 -11.31 -6.05 -0.86
C LEU A 161 -12.21 -4.95 -0.30
N TYR A 162 -11.94 -3.68 -0.63
CA TYR A 162 -12.69 -2.53 -0.11
C TYR A 162 -13.46 -1.74 -1.17
N GLY A 163 -13.32 -2.09 -2.46
CA GLY A 163 -13.99 -1.41 -3.57
C GLY A 163 -13.64 0.08 -3.69
N LEU A 164 -12.43 0.46 -3.24
CA LEU A 164 -11.98 1.85 -3.25
C LEU A 164 -11.32 2.19 -4.60
N PRO A 165 -11.55 3.39 -5.15
CA PRO A 165 -10.79 3.87 -6.30
C PRO A 165 -9.30 3.98 -5.98
N VAL A 166 -8.46 3.59 -6.95
CA VAL A 166 -7.00 3.64 -6.79
C VAL A 166 -6.31 4.35 -7.94
N ALA A 167 -5.26 5.10 -7.62
CA ALA A 167 -4.36 5.72 -8.60
C ALA A 167 -2.91 5.32 -8.33
N ARG A 168 -2.12 5.25 -9.40
CA ARG A 168 -0.71 4.88 -9.36
C ARG A 168 0.14 6.00 -9.93
N VAL A 169 1.21 6.36 -9.22
CA VAL A 169 2.15 7.40 -9.64
C VAL A 169 3.57 6.85 -9.57
N GLY A 170 4.36 7.05 -10.63
CA GLY A 170 5.79 6.69 -10.64
C GLY A 170 6.11 5.20 -10.92
N THR A 171 5.12 4.39 -11.30
CA THR A 171 5.32 2.96 -11.59
C THR A 171 6.25 2.69 -12.77
N GLU A 172 6.28 3.54 -13.79
CA GLU A 172 7.14 3.37 -14.96
C GLU A 172 8.62 3.46 -14.59
N LEU A 173 9.02 4.55 -13.92
CA LEU A 173 10.38 4.75 -13.44
C LEU A 173 10.82 3.65 -12.47
N LEU A 174 9.91 3.19 -11.61
CA LEU A 174 10.15 2.04 -10.74
C LEU A 174 10.46 0.79 -11.58
N LEU A 175 9.61 0.48 -12.55
CA LEU A 175 9.80 -0.69 -13.42
C LEU A 175 11.11 -0.60 -14.19
N GLU A 176 11.56 0.57 -14.63
CA GLU A 176 12.87 0.70 -15.29
C GLU A 176 14.06 0.40 -14.35
N ARG A 177 13.95 0.78 -13.08
CA ARG A 177 15.06 0.74 -12.11
C ARG A 177 15.10 -0.51 -11.25
N LEU A 178 14.06 -1.34 -11.26
CA LEU A 178 14.08 -2.64 -10.59
C LEU A 178 15.15 -3.53 -11.23
N ALA A 179 16.30 -3.61 -10.56
CA ALA A 179 17.43 -4.46 -10.88
C ALA A 179 17.77 -5.36 -9.68
N PRO A 180 18.28 -6.58 -9.89
CA PRO A 180 18.35 -7.29 -11.18
C PRO A 180 16.95 -7.64 -11.70
N TYR A 181 16.83 -8.29 -12.86
CA TYR A 181 15.52 -8.68 -13.39
C TYR A 181 14.72 -9.56 -12.41
N GLU A 182 15.42 -10.39 -11.63
CA GLU A 182 14.89 -11.25 -10.56
C GLU A 182 14.72 -10.51 -9.22
N ASN A 183 14.55 -9.19 -9.22
CA ASN A 183 14.22 -8.44 -8.00
C ASN A 183 12.88 -8.93 -7.46
N SER A 184 12.78 -9.18 -6.14
CA SER A 184 11.57 -9.74 -5.51
C SER A 184 10.34 -8.85 -5.64
N ASN A 185 10.51 -7.55 -5.90
CA ASN A 185 9.43 -6.62 -6.20
C ASN A 185 8.98 -6.65 -7.69
N ARG A 186 9.66 -7.43 -8.53
CA ARG A 186 9.28 -7.71 -9.93
C ARG A 186 8.91 -9.18 -10.13
N ILE A 187 9.80 -10.10 -9.77
CA ILE A 187 9.60 -11.56 -9.85
C ILE A 187 10.11 -12.17 -8.55
N PRO A 188 9.28 -12.95 -7.82
CA PRO A 188 9.75 -13.67 -6.64
C PRO A 188 10.95 -14.55 -7.00
N ARG A 189 12.05 -14.46 -6.25
CA ARG A 189 13.14 -15.42 -6.38
C ARG A 189 12.64 -16.78 -5.90
N SER A 190 12.62 -17.75 -6.80
CA SER A 190 12.44 -19.18 -6.51
C SER A 190 13.63 -19.74 -5.74
#